data_AF-A0A0C3AGC3-F1
#
_entry.id   AF-A0A0C3AGC3-F1
#
_cell.length_a   1.000
_cell.length_b   1.000
_cell.length_c   1.000
_cell.angle_alpha   90.00
_cell.angle_beta   90.00
_cell.angle_gamma   90.00
#
_symmetry.space_group_name_H-M   'P 1'
#
loop_
_entity.id
_entity.type
_entity.pdbx_description
1 polymer ?
#
loop_
_entity_poly.entity_id
_entity_poly.type
_entity_poly.pdbx_seq_one_letter_code
_entity_poly.pdbx_strand_id
1 'polypeptide(L)'
;LNLQGKITGYSFYQALGYQTDNTGLDPPPDRLETFMLIVREWRHTKMLKHAGRAFDPGSIRATAPGSLAIPCRACPLPNINLPRGWENVPPA
;
A
#
# COMPACT_ATOMS: atom_id res chain seq x y z
N LEU A 1 -1.03 3.96 -2.19
CA LEU A 1 -1.90 4.49 -3.28
C LEU A 1 -1.05 5.14 -4.36
N ASN A 2 -1.50 5.16 -5.62
CA ASN A 2 -0.84 5.89 -6.72
C ASN A 2 -1.24 7.38 -6.67
N LEU A 3 -0.84 8.08 -5.61
CA LEU A 3 -1.31 9.45 -5.31
C LEU A 3 -0.72 10.51 -6.24
N GLN A 4 0.50 10.29 -6.74
CA GLN A 4 1.23 11.28 -7.53
C GLN A 4 0.81 11.28 -9.01
N GLY A 5 0.67 10.10 -9.62
CA GLY A 5 0.30 10.00 -11.04
C GLY A 5 -1.21 10.04 -11.30
N LYS A 6 -2.06 9.76 -10.29
CA LYS A 6 -3.54 9.69 -10.42
C LYS A 6 -4.06 8.79 -11.55
N ILE A 7 -3.23 7.89 -12.08
CA ILE A 7 -3.60 6.93 -13.13
C ILE A 7 -3.86 5.54 -12.53
N THR A 8 -4.73 4.80 -13.21
CA THR A 8 -5.01 3.40 -12.88
C THR A 8 -3.82 2.50 -13.24
N GLY A 9 -3.73 1.32 -12.60
CA GLY A 9 -2.74 0.32 -12.99
C GLY A 9 -2.90 -0.13 -14.45
N TYR A 10 -4.15 -0.22 -14.93
CA TYR A 10 -4.49 -0.52 -16.32
C TYR A 10 -3.90 0.51 -17.29
N SER A 11 -4.17 1.80 -17.06
CA SER A 11 -3.68 2.86 -17.94
C SER A 11 -2.15 2.91 -17.98
N PHE A 12 -1.48 2.68 -16.84
CA PHE A 12 -0.03 2.58 -16.80
C PHE A 12 0.49 1.37 -17.59
N TYR A 13 -0.15 0.21 -17.44
CA TYR A 13 0.22 -1.00 -18.17
C TYR A 13 0.03 -0.84 -19.69
N GLN A 14 -1.08 -0.23 -20.12
CA GLN A 14 -1.31 0.07 -21.54
C GLN A 14 -0.26 1.03 -22.10
N ALA A 15 0.17 2.05 -21.32
CA ALA A 15 1.25 2.94 -21.74
C ALA A 15 2.57 2.19 -21.97
N LEU A 16 2.88 1.16 -21.18
CA LEU A 16 4.04 0.27 -21.43
C LEU A 16 3.87 -0.54 -22.71
N GLY A 17 2.64 -1.02 -22.98
CA GLY A 17 2.29 -1.68 -24.24
C GLY A 17 2.55 -0.78 -25.44
N TYR A 18 2.03 0.44 -25.43
CA TYR A 18 2.26 1.43 -26.49
C TYR A 18 3.73 1.87 -26.63
N GLN A 19 4.49 1.90 -25.54
CA GLN A 19 5.93 2.13 -25.61
C GLN A 19 6.69 0.97 -26.28
N THR A 20 6.14 -0.24 -26.23
CA THR A 20 6.73 -1.44 -26.84
C THR A 20 6.33 -1.56 -28.32
N ASP A 21 5.03 -1.48 -28.60
CA ASP A 21 4.49 -1.41 -29.96
C ASP A 21 3.31 -0.42 -29.99
N ASN A 22 3.53 0.73 -30.61
CA ASN A 22 2.49 1.74 -30.83
C ASN A 22 1.74 1.55 -32.15
N THR A 23 2.19 0.64 -33.02
CA THR A 23 1.59 0.38 -34.32
C THR A 23 0.43 -0.60 -34.22
N GLY A 24 0.44 -1.46 -33.19
CA GLY A 24 -0.54 -2.52 -33.00
C GLY A 24 -0.38 -3.68 -33.98
N LEU A 25 0.74 -3.73 -34.71
CA LEU A 25 1.04 -4.78 -35.68
C LEU A 25 1.56 -6.05 -35.01
N ASP A 26 2.28 -5.90 -33.89
CA ASP A 26 2.79 -7.01 -33.08
C ASP A 26 2.63 -6.68 -31.59
N PRO A 27 1.39 -6.61 -31.09
CA PRO A 27 1.14 -6.20 -29.72
C PRO A 27 1.72 -7.22 -28.73
N PRO A 28 2.36 -6.76 -27.64
CA PRO A 28 2.86 -7.66 -26.62
C PRO A 28 1.71 -8.46 -25.99
N PRO A 29 1.96 -9.70 -25.54
CA PRO A 29 0.94 -10.50 -24.85
C PRO A 29 0.38 -9.77 -23.63
N ASP A 30 -0.94 -9.89 -23.41
CA ASP A 30 -1.57 -9.31 -22.23
C ASP A 30 -1.07 -10.01 -20.95
N ARG A 31 -0.46 -9.23 -20.07
CA ARG A 31 0.09 -9.60 -18.77
C ARG A 31 -0.38 -8.66 -17.68
N LEU A 32 -1.52 -7.99 -17.87
CA LEU A 32 -2.06 -7.07 -16.87
C LEU A 32 -2.26 -7.74 -15.51
N GLU A 33 -2.77 -8.97 -15.48
CA GLU A 33 -2.98 -9.73 -14.24
C GLU A 33 -1.65 -9.94 -13.49
N THR A 34 -0.64 -10.46 -14.19
CA THR A 34 0.71 -10.65 -13.64
C THR A 34 1.33 -9.34 -13.18
N PHE A 35 1.18 -8.27 -13.96
CA PHE A 35 1.62 -6.93 -13.59
C PHE A 35 0.97 -6.48 -12.27
N MET A 36 -0.33 -6.68 -12.11
CA MET A 36 -1.05 -6.31 -10.89
C MET A 36 -0.61 -7.14 -9.68
N LEU A 37 -0.26 -8.42 -9.86
CA LEU A 37 0.36 -9.25 -8.82
C LEU A 37 1.72 -8.70 -8.40
N ILE A 38 2.60 -8.40 -9.35
CA ILE A 38 3.93 -7.82 -9.08
C ILE A 38 3.80 -6.50 -8.31
N VAL A 39 2.86 -5.63 -8.69
CA VAL A 39 2.60 -4.37 -7.98
C VAL A 39 2.15 -4.62 -6.54
N ARG A 40 1.33 -5.65 -6.27
CA ARG A 40 0.92 -6.01 -4.91
C ARG A 40 2.11 -6.48 -4.07
N GLU A 41 2.94 -7.37 -4.61
CA GLU A 41 4.15 -7.85 -3.93
C GLU A 41 5.17 -6.74 -3.65
N TRP A 42 5.37 -5.86 -4.63
CA TRP A 42 6.22 -4.68 -4.46
C TRP A 42 5.70 -3.78 -3.32
N ARG A 43 4.40 -3.50 -3.26
CA ARG A 43 3.80 -2.71 -2.18
C ARG A 43 3.97 -3.40 -0.82
N HIS A 44 3.77 -4.72 -0.75
CA HIS A 44 3.98 -5.50 0.46
C HIS A 44 5.42 -5.40 0.95
N THR A 45 6.39 -5.61 0.07
CA THR A 45 7.82 -5.49 0.37
C THR A 45 8.19 -4.09 0.86
N LYS A 46 7.61 -3.05 0.25
CA LYS A 46 7.80 -1.66 0.70
C LYS A 46 7.25 -1.43 2.10
N MET A 47 6.06 -1.95 2.42
CA MET A 47 5.49 -1.85 3.78
C MET A 47 6.40 -2.52 4.82
N LEU A 48 6.90 -3.72 4.54
CA LEU A 48 7.83 -4.43 5.43
C LEU A 48 9.13 -3.65 5.66
N LYS A 49 9.70 -3.08 4.59
CA LYS A 49 10.91 -2.26 4.68
C LYS A 49 10.67 -1.01 5.53
N HIS A 50 9.56 -0.32 5.33
CA HIS A 50 9.23 0.89 6.09
C HIS A 50 9.02 0.62 7.58
N ALA A 51 8.47 -0.55 7.92
CA ALA A 51 8.27 -0.97 9.31
C ALA A 51 9.51 -1.65 9.94
N GLY A 52 10.66 -1.69 9.24
CA GLY A 52 11.90 -2.26 9.77
C GLY A 52 11.85 -3.78 10.01
N ARG A 53 10.91 -4.51 9.38
CA ARG A 53 10.69 -5.94 9.64
C ARG A 53 11.88 -6.84 9.28
N ALA A 54 12.82 -6.33 8.49
CA ALA A 54 14.08 -7.02 8.18
C ALA A 54 14.99 -7.22 9.41
N PHE A 55 14.81 -6.42 10.47
CA PHE A 55 15.61 -6.48 11.70
C PHE A 55 14.93 -7.27 12.83
N ASP A 56 13.72 -7.78 12.60
CA ASP A 56 13.05 -8.62 13.59
C ASP A 56 13.75 -9.99 13.66
N PRO A 57 14.08 -10.52 14.85
CA PRO A 57 14.68 -11.84 15.00
C PRO A 57 13.86 -12.99 14.39
N GLY A 58 12.53 -12.87 14.39
CA GLY A 58 11.60 -13.79 13.73
C GLY A 58 11.35 -13.48 12.25
N SER A 59 12.10 -12.51 11.69
CA SER A 59 12.02 -12.07 10.30
C SER A 59 10.61 -11.59 9.90
N ILE A 60 10.37 -11.53 8.59
CA ILE A 60 9.07 -11.17 8.00
C ILE A 60 7.97 -12.13 8.49
N ARG A 61 8.29 -13.40 8.76
CA ARG A 61 7.34 -14.43 9.21
C ARG A 61 6.70 -14.12 10.57
N ALA A 62 7.37 -13.34 11.42
CA ALA A 62 6.82 -12.91 12.71
C ALA A 62 5.88 -11.70 12.60
N THR A 63 5.67 -11.16 11.39
CA THR A 63 4.80 -9.99 11.19
C THR A 63 3.33 -10.38 11.36
N ALA A 64 2.74 -10.00 12.49
CA ALA A 64 1.34 -10.30 12.77
C ALA A 64 0.38 -9.58 11.80
N PRO A 65 -0.79 -10.15 11.48
CA PRO A 65 -1.81 -9.49 10.68
C PRO A 65 -2.14 -8.10 11.26
N GLY A 66 -2.17 -7.08 10.39
CA GLY A 66 -2.49 -5.71 10.79
C GLY A 66 -1.37 -4.94 11.51
N SER A 67 -0.26 -5.58 11.92
CA SER A 67 0.83 -4.91 12.64
C SER A 67 1.57 -3.83 11.82
N LEU A 68 1.44 -3.85 10.50
CA LEU A 68 2.00 -2.84 9.60
C LEU A 68 1.04 -1.68 9.31
N ALA A 69 -0.19 -1.74 9.84
CA ALA A 69 -1.18 -0.71 9.61
C ALA A 69 -0.74 0.59 10.30
N ILE A 70 -0.85 1.70 9.58
CA ILE A 70 -0.62 3.02 10.16
C ILE A 70 -1.89 3.42 10.91
N PRO A 71 -1.81 3.72 12.22
CA PRO A 71 -2.97 4.18 12.97
C PRO A 71 -3.47 5.50 12.38
N CYS A 72 -4.79 5.62 12.23
CA CYS A 72 -5.39 6.86 11.77
C CYS A 72 -5.16 7.94 12.84
N ARG A 73 -4.44 9.00 12.49
CA ARG A 73 -4.15 10.11 13.43
C ARG A 73 -5.38 10.97 13.75
N ALA A 74 -6.39 10.96 12.88
CA ALA A 74 -7.63 11.67 13.08
C ALA A 74 -8.61 10.91 13.99
N CYS A 75 -8.45 9.58 14.12
CA CYS A 75 -9.29 8.81 15.03
C CYS A 75 -8.93 9.12 16.49
N PRO A 76 -9.92 9.17 17.39
CA PRO A 76 -9.68 9.27 18.82
C PRO A 76 -9.02 7.98 19.31
N LEU A 77 -7.82 8.10 19.87
CA LEU A 77 -6.99 7.01 20.38
C LEU A 77 -6.73 7.26 21.88
N PRO A 78 -7.39 6.49 22.76
CA PRO A 78 -7.16 6.57 24.20
C PRO A 78 -5.68 6.44 24.54
N ASN A 79 -5.19 7.26 25.47
CA ASN A 79 -3.79 7.30 25.90
C ASN A 79 -2.76 7.73 24.84
N ILE A 80 -3.20 8.11 23.63
CA ILE A 80 -2.30 8.57 22.55
C ILE A 80 -2.58 10.04 22.22
N ASN A 81 -3.81 10.35 21.79
CA ASN A 81 -4.19 11.70 21.33
C ASN A 81 -5.46 12.24 22.00
N LEU A 82 -6.00 11.52 22.99
CA LEU A 82 -7.10 11.98 23.83
C LEU A 82 -6.59 12.53 25.17
N PRO A 83 -7.17 13.63 25.68
CA PRO A 83 -6.85 14.11 27.02
C PRO A 83 -7.27 13.09 28.08
N ARG A 84 -6.62 13.10 29.25
CA ARG A 84 -7.01 12.22 30.35
C ARG A 84 -8.44 12.55 30.81
N GLY A 85 -9.25 11.53 31.03
CA GLY A 85 -10.65 11.69 31.44
C GLY A 85 -11.59 12.16 30.32
N TRP A 86 -11.18 12.02 29.04
CA TRP A 86 -12.02 12.30 27.87
C TRP A 86 -13.36 11.55 27.93
N GLU A 87 -13.37 10.37 28.53
CA GLU A 87 -14.54 9.51 28.72
C GLU A 87 -15.57 10.09 29.70
N ASN A 88 -15.17 11.02 30.55
CA ASN A 88 -16.03 11.65 31.57
C ASN A 88 -16.58 13.00 31.12
N VAL A 89 -16.29 13.45 29.90
CA VAL A 89 -16.80 14.71 29.37
C VAL A 89 -18.31 14.55 29.09
N PRO A 90 -19.18 15.34 29.73
CA PRO A 90 -20.61 15.24 29.48
C PRO A 90 -20.94 15.62 28.02
N PRO A 91 -21.99 15.02 27.42
CA PRO A 91 -22.45 15.42 26.09
C PRO A 91 -22.83 16.90 26.09
N ALA A 92 -22.50 17.58 24.99
CA ALA A 92 -22.82 18.99 24.78
C ALA A 92 -24.32 19.24 24.66
#